data_AF-A0A0A0HUZ4-F1
#
_entry.id   AF-A0A0A0HUZ4-F1
#
_cell.length_a   1.000
_cell.length_b   1.000
_cell.length_c   1.000
_cell.angle_alpha   90.00
_cell.angle_beta   90.00
_cell.angle_gamma   90.00
#
_symmetry.space_group_name_H-M   'P 1'
#
loop_
_entity.id
_entity.type
_entity.pdbx_description
1 polymer ?
#
loop_
_entity_poly.entity_id
_entity_poly.type
_entity_poly.pdbx_seq_one_letter_code
_entity_poly.pdbx_strand_id
1 'polypeptide(L)'
;MAKESSLLAEHLIQVIPVPMHPLSNSLVGAELPVFFIEIPLPNEVGRLEILKIHASGVAIEGEIDFESIVKMSDGLNGADLRNVVTEAGLFAIKDYRDTVNQDDFNKAVRKVAESKKLEGKLEYQKL
;
A
#
# COMPACT_ATOMS: atom_id res chain seq x y z
N MET A 1 27.44 -38.48 -40.87
CA MET A 1 28.00 -37.25 -40.23
C MET A 1 26.82 -36.36 -39.93
N ALA A 2 26.18 -36.48 -38.77
CA ALA A 2 26.65 -36.06 -37.44
C ALA A 2 26.62 -34.53 -37.27
N LYS A 3 25.95 -34.13 -36.17
CA LYS A 3 25.81 -32.81 -35.53
C LYS A 3 24.56 -32.04 -35.97
N GLU A 4 23.44 -32.13 -35.24
CA GLU A 4 23.22 -31.71 -33.85
C GLU A 4 23.89 -30.38 -33.53
N SER A 5 23.08 -29.35 -33.27
CA SER A 5 23.18 -28.38 -32.15
C SER A 5 22.57 -27.05 -32.56
N SER A 6 21.85 -26.41 -31.63
CA SER A 6 21.06 -25.17 -31.72
C SER A 6 19.62 -25.37 -32.21
N LEU A 7 18.59 -25.76 -31.44
CA LEU A 7 18.30 -25.78 -30.01
C LEU A 7 18.55 -24.43 -29.26
N LEU A 8 17.43 -23.84 -28.82
CA LEU A 8 17.23 -22.80 -27.80
C LEU A 8 17.17 -21.34 -28.27
N ALA A 9 15.97 -20.87 -28.65
CA ALA A 9 15.49 -19.52 -28.28
C ALA A 9 14.02 -19.20 -28.61
N GLU A 10 13.23 -20.07 -29.24
CA GLU A 10 11.78 -19.85 -29.33
C GLU A 10 11.04 -20.68 -28.27
N HIS A 11 11.05 -20.19 -27.03
CA HIS A 11 10.10 -20.62 -26.01
C HIS A 11 8.72 -20.00 -26.32
N LEU A 12 8.04 -20.64 -27.27
CA LEU A 12 6.60 -20.56 -27.45
C LEU A 12 5.93 -20.89 -26.11
N ILE A 13 5.21 -19.91 -25.57
CA ILE A 13 4.22 -20.10 -24.52
C ILE A 13 3.15 -21.04 -25.09
N GLN A 14 3.31 -22.35 -24.87
CA GLN A 14 2.25 -23.32 -25.06
C GLN A 14 1.20 -23.07 -23.98
N VAL A 15 0.16 -22.32 -24.35
CA VAL A 15 -1.10 -22.27 -23.60
C VAL A 15 -1.72 -23.66 -23.68
N ILE A 16 -1.57 -24.45 -22.62
CA ILE A 16 -2.23 -25.76 -22.49
C ILE A 16 -3.74 -25.49 -22.45
N PRO A 17 -4.54 -26.00 -23.40
CA PRO A 17 -5.98 -25.86 -23.33
C PRO A 17 -6.51 -26.71 -22.16
N VAL A 18 -6.99 -26.05 -21.11
CA VAL A 18 -7.72 -26.73 -20.03
C VAL A 18 -9.06 -27.18 -20.61
N PRO A 19 -9.45 -28.46 -20.50
CA PRO A 19 -10.74 -28.91 -20.96
C PRO A 19 -11.84 -28.25 -20.12
N MET A 20 -12.64 -27.40 -20.76
CA MET A 20 -13.87 -26.85 -20.20
C MET A 20 -14.87 -27.99 -20.03
N HIS A 21 -14.95 -28.56 -18.83
CA HIS A 21 -16.05 -29.44 -18.45
C HIS A 21 -17.34 -28.60 -18.46
N PRO A 22 -18.44 -29.05 -19.10
CA PRO A 22 -19.71 -28.36 -18.94
C PRO A 22 -20.09 -28.44 -17.46
N LEU A 23 -20.02 -27.29 -16.78
CA LEU A 23 -20.53 -27.15 -15.41
C LEU A 23 -22.02 -27.48 -15.50
N SER A 24 -22.41 -28.60 -14.88
CA SER A 24 -23.81 -28.97 -14.70
C SER A 24 -24.54 -27.78 -14.08
N ASN A 25 -25.69 -27.42 -14.65
CA ASN A 25 -26.58 -26.35 -14.23
C ASN A 25 -27.20 -26.55 -12.81
N SER A 26 -26.53 -27.28 -11.92
CA SER A 26 -27.00 -27.68 -10.59
C SER A 26 -26.45 -26.81 -9.45
N LEU A 27 -25.74 -25.71 -9.76
CA LEU A 27 -25.26 -24.72 -8.77
C LEU A 27 -26.06 -23.41 -8.77
N VAL A 28 -27.20 -23.37 -9.46
CA VAL A 28 -28.18 -22.29 -9.28
C VAL A 28 -29.05 -22.66 -8.07
N GLY A 29 -28.54 -22.45 -6.85
CA GLY A 29 -29.30 -22.77 -5.64
C GLY A 29 -28.56 -22.71 -4.30
N ALA A 30 -27.28 -22.35 -4.27
CA ALA A 30 -26.59 -22.05 -3.02
C ALA A 30 -26.33 -20.55 -2.96
N GLU A 31 -27.29 -19.80 -2.41
CA GLU A 31 -27.04 -18.44 -1.94
C GLU A 31 -26.15 -18.54 -0.69
N LEU A 32 -24.84 -18.71 -0.88
CA LEU A 32 -23.89 -18.49 0.21
C LEU A 32 -24.04 -17.03 0.64
N PRO A 33 -24.25 -16.74 1.94
CA PRO A 33 -24.31 -15.37 2.40
C PRO A 33 -22.97 -14.70 2.07
N VAL A 34 -23.02 -13.71 1.20
CA VAL A 34 -21.90 -12.81 0.95
C VAL A 34 -21.71 -11.96 2.21
N PHE A 35 -20.61 -12.20 2.94
CA PHE A 35 -20.24 -11.36 4.07
C PHE A 35 -19.66 -10.05 3.53
N PHE A 36 -20.49 -9.01 3.51
CA PHE A 36 -20.05 -7.66 3.23
C PHE A 36 -19.32 -7.11 4.47
N ILE A 37 -18.00 -6.94 4.37
CA ILE A 37 -17.17 -6.34 5.40
C ILE A 37 -16.68 -4.98 4.86
N GLU A 38 -17.19 -3.90 5.44
CA GLU A 38 -16.72 -2.55 5.13
C GLU A 38 -15.49 -2.22 5.98
N ILE A 39 -14.42 -1.77 5.33
CA ILE A 39 -13.20 -1.30 6.00
C ILE A 39 -13.14 0.23 5.85
N PRO A 40 -13.47 0.99 6.90
CA PRO A 40 -13.41 2.44 6.84
C PRO A 40 -11.96 2.95 6.86
N LEU A 41 -11.79 4.24 6.59
CA LEU A 41 -10.52 4.91 6.84
C LEU A 41 -10.14 4.83 8.34
N PRO A 42 -8.83 4.77 8.65
CA PRO A 42 -8.38 4.71 10.03
C PRO A 42 -8.77 5.96 10.82
N ASN A 43 -9.33 5.75 12.01
CA ASN A 43 -9.53 6.82 12.99
C ASN A 43 -8.19 7.30 13.58
N GLU A 44 -8.19 8.35 14.40
CA GLU A 44 -6.96 8.93 14.97
C GLU A 44 -6.07 7.89 15.69
N VAL A 45 -6.67 6.99 16.47
CA VAL A 45 -5.96 5.92 17.18
C VAL A 45 -5.32 4.95 16.19
N GLY A 46 -6.06 4.52 15.17
CA GLY A 46 -5.54 3.64 14.12
C GLY A 46 -4.43 4.30 13.32
N ARG A 47 -4.53 5.60 13.03
CA ARG A 47 -3.44 6.35 12.36
C ARG A 47 -2.19 6.40 13.23
N LEU A 48 -2.34 6.63 14.54
CA LEU A 48 -1.24 6.61 15.49
C LEU A 48 -0.52 5.25 15.50
N GLU A 49 -1.28 4.15 15.56
CA GLU A 49 -0.74 2.79 15.54
C GLU A 49 0.00 2.48 14.23
N ILE A 50 -0.62 2.80 13.08
CA ILE A 50 0.00 2.59 11.77
C ILE A 50 1.33 3.38 11.66
N LEU A 51 1.34 4.64 12.09
CA LEU A 51 2.56 5.45 12.10
C LEU A 51 3.64 4.83 12.98
N LYS A 52 3.31 4.39 14.20
CA LYS A 52 4.25 3.75 15.12
C LYS A 52 4.81 2.44 14.56
N ILE A 53 3.97 1.60 13.94
CA ILE A 53 4.40 0.34 13.31
C ILE A 53 5.36 0.60 12.16
N HIS A 54 5.10 1.59 11.31
CA HIS A 54 6.00 1.89 10.20
C HIS A 54 7.25 2.65 10.64
N ALA A 55 7.18 3.46 11.69
CA ALA A 55 8.33 4.17 12.25
C ALA A 55 9.25 3.28 13.10
N SER A 56 8.79 2.11 13.56
CA SER A 56 9.60 1.25 14.45
C SER A 56 10.90 0.74 13.81
N GLY A 57 10.97 0.70 12.48
CA GLY A 57 12.16 0.31 11.72
C GLY A 57 13.06 1.47 11.30
N VAL A 58 12.73 2.71 11.66
CA VAL A 58 13.43 3.92 11.23
C VAL A 58 14.39 4.38 12.33
N ALA A 59 15.62 4.74 11.95
CA ALA A 59 16.54 5.40 12.86
C ALA A 59 16.05 6.82 13.16
N ILE A 60 15.73 7.10 14.42
CA ILE A 60 15.15 8.37 14.87
C ILE A 60 16.16 9.07 15.79
N GLU A 61 16.31 10.38 15.58
CA GLU A 61 17.06 11.26 16.47
C GLU A 61 16.09 12.06 17.34
N GLY A 62 16.23 11.92 18.66
CA GLY A 62 15.37 12.59 19.63
C GLY A 62 14.00 11.93 19.81
N GLU A 63 13.02 12.72 20.24
CA GLU A 63 11.63 12.27 20.42
C GLU A 63 10.75 12.76 19.28
N ILE A 64 9.87 11.89 18.80
CA ILE A 64 8.87 12.20 17.77
C ILE A 64 7.49 12.31 18.42
N ASP A 65 6.87 13.48 18.29
CA ASP A 65 5.48 13.70 18.63
C ASP A 65 4.59 13.19 17.49
N PHE A 66 4.29 11.89 17.52
CA PHE A 66 3.38 11.27 16.57
C PHE A 66 1.94 11.78 16.68
N GLU A 67 1.51 12.32 17.83
CA GLU A 67 0.15 12.87 17.96
C GLU A 67 -0.02 14.12 17.10
N SER A 68 1.02 14.97 17.03
CA SER A 68 1.01 16.10 16.10
C SER A 68 0.87 15.66 14.64
N ILE A 69 1.56 14.57 14.25
CA ILE A 69 1.51 14.02 12.90
C ILE A 69 0.12 13.45 12.61
N VAL A 70 -0.50 12.77 13.57
CA VAL A 70 -1.87 12.25 13.45
C VAL A 70 -2.88 13.36 13.18
N LYS A 71 -2.76 14.49 13.88
CA LYS A 71 -3.63 15.67 13.67
C LYS A 71 -3.48 16.28 12.27
N MET A 72 -2.33 16.13 11.63
CA MET A 72 -2.06 16.61 10.27
C MET A 72 -2.41 15.60 9.18
N SER A 73 -2.72 14.35 9.55
CA SER A 73 -2.93 13.21 8.64
C SER A 73 -4.42 12.90 8.38
N ASP A 74 -5.31 13.89 8.51
CA ASP A 74 -6.74 13.65 8.33
C ASP A 74 -7.07 13.19 6.90
N GLY A 75 -7.96 12.20 6.79
CA GLY A 75 -8.33 11.58 5.52
C GLY A 75 -7.27 10.67 4.87
N LEU A 76 -6.09 10.50 5.50
CA LEU A 76 -5.07 9.57 5.01
C LEU A 76 -5.45 8.11 5.29
N ASN A 77 -5.23 7.25 4.30
CA ASN A 77 -5.39 5.80 4.43
C ASN A 77 -4.08 5.16 4.93
N GLY A 78 -4.09 3.84 5.18
CA GLY A 78 -2.91 3.14 5.69
C GLY A 78 -1.69 3.20 4.75
N ALA A 79 -1.91 3.22 3.42
CA ALA A 79 -0.83 3.33 2.46
C ALA A 79 -0.18 4.72 2.49
N ASP A 80 -0.99 5.77 2.63
CA ASP A 80 -0.48 7.15 2.76
C ASP A 80 0.35 7.31 4.02
N LEU A 81 -0.11 6.78 5.16
CA LEU A 81 0.61 6.87 6.44
C LEU A 81 1.95 6.14 6.37
N ARG A 82 2.01 4.99 5.71
CA ARG A 82 3.28 4.34 5.41
C ARG A 82 4.17 5.23 4.54
N ASN A 83 3.59 5.90 3.54
CA ASN A 83 4.31 6.80 2.68
C ASN A 83 4.86 8.03 3.43
N VAL A 84 4.14 8.54 4.43
CA VAL A 84 4.64 9.61 5.33
C VAL A 84 5.95 9.19 5.99
N VAL A 85 6.06 7.96 6.49
CA VAL A 85 7.29 7.47 7.11
C VAL A 85 8.43 7.36 6.07
N THR A 86 8.14 6.86 4.88
CA THR A 86 9.12 6.78 3.77
C THR A 86 9.65 8.15 3.37
N GLU A 87 8.76 9.13 3.22
CA GLU A 87 9.08 10.51 2.86
C GLU A 87 9.90 11.22 3.96
N ALA A 88 9.61 10.94 5.23
CA ALA A 88 10.43 11.45 6.33
C ALA A 88 11.88 10.94 6.25
N GLY A 89 12.06 9.65 5.94
CA GLY A 89 13.38 9.09 5.64
C GLY A 89 14.06 9.76 4.44
N LEU A 90 13.30 10.07 3.38
CA LEU A 90 13.84 10.74 2.20
C LEU A 90 14.28 12.18 2.49
N PHE A 91 13.58 12.91 3.36
CA PHE A 91 14.01 14.23 3.81
C PHE A 91 15.31 14.17 4.60
N ALA A 92 15.47 13.19 5.50
CA ALA A 92 16.73 12.97 6.22
C ALA A 92 17.90 12.69 5.26
N ILE A 93 17.70 11.78 4.30
CA ILE A 93 18.72 11.45 3.28
C ILE A 93 19.09 12.69 2.44
N LYS A 94 18.09 13.52 2.07
CA LYS A 94 18.32 14.75 1.31
C LYS A 94 19.18 15.76 2.07
N ASP A 95 19.08 15.77 3.39
CA ASP A 95 19.87 16.61 4.29
C ASP A 95 21.19 15.93 4.72
N TYR A 96 21.57 14.80 4.10
CA TYR A 96 22.77 14.01 4.42
C TYR A 96 22.81 13.51 5.87
N ARG A 97 21.65 13.15 6.43
CA ARG A 97 21.50 12.54 7.77
C ARG A 97 21.11 11.08 7.65
N ASP A 98 21.59 10.28 8.60
CA ASP A 98 21.23 8.86 8.76
C ASP A 98 20.05 8.65 9.74
N THR A 99 19.58 9.73 10.36
CA THR A 99 18.50 9.73 11.36
C THR A 99 17.40 10.71 10.98
N VAL A 100 16.16 10.31 11.22
CA VAL A 100 14.94 11.09 11.00
C VAL A 100 14.61 11.88 12.27
N ASN A 101 14.20 13.14 12.13
CA ASN A 101 13.76 13.98 13.25
C ASN A 101 12.30 14.45 13.07
N GLN A 102 11.80 15.24 14.02
CA GLN A 102 10.41 15.74 13.99
C GLN A 102 10.11 16.59 12.75
N ASP A 103 11.07 17.39 12.28
CA ASP A 103 10.86 18.28 11.13
C ASP A 103 10.68 17.50 9.83
N ASP A 104 11.38 16.37 9.67
CA ASP A 104 11.22 15.46 8.54
C ASP A 104 9.80 14.89 8.46
N PHE A 105 9.26 14.44 9.61
CA PHE A 105 7.88 13.96 9.69
C PHE A 105 6.87 15.07 9.38
N ASN A 106 7.11 16.28 9.88
CA ASN A 106 6.26 17.45 9.60
C ASN A 106 6.26 17.81 8.11
N LYS A 107 7.41 17.74 7.43
CA LYS A 107 7.52 17.95 5.98
C LYS A 107 6.84 16.84 5.20
N ALA A 108 7.05 15.59 5.60
CA ALA A 108 6.49 14.41 4.97
C ALA A 108 4.97 14.37 5.00
N VAL A 109 4.35 14.60 6.15
CA VAL A 109 2.89 14.57 6.27
C VAL A 109 2.24 15.67 5.43
N ARG A 110 2.85 16.86 5.35
CA ARG A 110 2.36 17.96 4.48
C ARG A 110 2.43 17.57 3.01
N LYS A 111 3.58 17.05 2.56
CA LYS A 111 3.79 16.62 1.18
C LYS A 111 2.79 15.54 0.76
N VAL A 112 2.58 14.53 1.61
CA VAL A 112 1.64 13.44 1.32
C VAL A 112 0.20 13.94 1.34
N ALA A 113 -0.19 14.76 2.32
CA ALA A 113 -1.53 15.34 2.39
C ALA A 113 -1.85 16.27 1.20
N GLU A 114 -0.87 17.02 0.71
CA GLU A 114 -1.02 17.83 -0.50
C GLU A 114 -1.19 16.96 -1.74
N SER A 115 -0.41 15.89 -1.85
CA SER A 115 -0.50 14.93 -2.96
C SER A 115 -1.86 14.22 -2.97
N LYS A 116 -2.33 13.78 -1.80
CA LYS A 116 -3.65 13.18 -1.57
C LYS A 116 -4.81 14.07 -2.05
N LYS A 117 -4.72 15.39 -1.82
CA LYS A 117 -5.76 16.35 -2.27
C LYS A 117 -5.88 16.43 -3.78
N LEU A 118 -4.81 16.12 -4.51
CA LEU A 118 -4.77 16.11 -5.97
C LEU A 118 -5.28 14.78 -6.55
N GLU A 119 -5.38 13.73 -5.74
CA GLU A 119 -5.96 12.45 -6.15
C GLU A 119 -7.49 12.54 -6.26
N GLY A 120 -8.05 11.82 -7.23
CA GLY A 120 -9.51 11.72 -7.39
C GLY A 120 -10.16 11.06 -6.18
N LYS A 121 -11.26 11.62 -5.68
CA LYS A 121 -12.02 11.01 -4.57
C LYS A 121 -12.62 9.69 -5.04
N LEU A 122 -12.17 8.59 -4.43
CA LEU A 122 -12.83 7.28 -4.56
C LEU A 122 -14.08 7.28 -3.66
N GLU A 123 -15.20 7.75 -4.20
CA GLU A 123 -16.49 7.62 -3.54
C GLU A 123 -17.07 6.23 -3.81
N TYR A 124 -17.24 5.43 -2.75
CA TYR A 124 -18.04 4.22 -2.84
C TYR A 124 -19.51 4.64 -2.83
N GLN A 125 -20.17 4.55 -3.99
CA GLN A 125 -21.61 4.71 -4.07
C GLN A 125 -22.23 3.53 -3.31
N LYS A 126 -23.06 3.82 -2.31
CA LYS A 126 -23.92 2.80 -1.69
C LYS A 126 -24.88 2.30 -2.78
N LEU A 127 -24.74 1.03 -3.17
CA LEU A 127 -25.71 0.33 -4.02
C LEU A 127 -27.03 0.12 -3.26
#